data_AF-A0A534MV36-F1
#
_entry.id   AF-A0A534MV36-F1
#
_cell.length_a   1.000
_cell.length_b   1.000
_cell.length_c   1.000
_cell.angle_alpha   90.00
_cell.angle_beta   90.00
_cell.angle_gamma   90.00
#
_symmetry.space_group_name_H-M   'P 1'
#
loop_
_entity.id
_entity.type
_entity.pdbx_description
1 polymer ?
#
loop_
_entity_poly.entity_id
_entity_poly.type
_entity_poly.pdbx_seq_one_letter_code
_entity_poly.pdbx_strand_id
1 'polypeptide(L)'
;MARWFSIKPAITLRRRKFKGLSGWAGKPLHPPLTDFPVTCYVLVGLFDIISYARGAQGSIARDFFVSGTHVIIAGAIVSVGTALTGFWDWLTSAPKHTQAWRTANWHMTVMLTVTAIVVVDIIVRLRAWDSAHTGLGTTILSVLAAALVSFGATYGGSLVYDYGFNVENSGDHPVWHESEKDVFPGEH
;
A
#
# COMPACT_ATOMS: atom_id res chain seq x y z
N MET A 1 -2.93 -41.01 -6.66
CA MET A 1 -3.04 -40.43 -5.31
C MET A 1 -3.17 -38.94 -5.49
N ALA A 2 -4.24 -38.32 -4.98
CA ALA A 2 -4.44 -36.88 -5.09
C ALA A 2 -3.28 -36.14 -4.42
N ARG A 3 -2.65 -35.19 -5.12
CA ARG A 3 -1.66 -34.30 -4.54
C ARG A 3 -2.36 -33.25 -3.66
N TRP A 4 -2.08 -33.28 -2.36
CA TRP A 4 -2.62 -32.31 -1.39
C TRP A 4 -1.88 -30.96 -1.41
N PHE A 5 -0.66 -30.93 -1.96
CA PHE A 5 0.17 -29.73 -2.00
C PHE A 5 0.71 -29.46 -3.40
N SER A 6 0.59 -28.21 -3.84
CA SER A 6 1.32 -27.65 -4.97
C SER A 6 2.45 -26.77 -4.44
N ILE A 7 3.68 -27.26 -4.50
CA ILE A 7 4.87 -26.53 -4.04
C ILE A 7 5.63 -26.05 -5.28
N LYS A 8 5.31 -24.84 -5.72
CA LYS A 8 6.04 -24.14 -6.79
C LYS A 8 6.56 -22.80 -6.29
N PRO A 9 7.69 -22.30 -6.83
CA PRO A 9 8.18 -20.97 -6.49
C PRO A 9 7.14 -19.90 -6.90
N ALA A 10 6.49 -19.28 -5.91
CA ALA A 10 5.47 -18.23 -6.15
C ALA A 10 6.04 -17.02 -6.92
N ILE A 11 7.36 -16.81 -6.81
CA ILE A 11 8.14 -15.79 -7.51
C ILE A 11 8.88 -16.43 -8.69
N THR A 12 8.14 -17.01 -9.64
CA THR A 12 8.72 -17.46 -10.91
C THR A 12 8.72 -16.27 -11.89
N LEU A 13 9.90 -15.66 -12.06
CA LEU A 13 10.12 -14.56 -13.02
C LEU A 13 10.57 -15.05 -14.41
N ARG A 14 11.00 -16.32 -14.49
CA ARG A 14 11.46 -16.95 -15.73
C ARG A 14 10.35 -16.86 -16.79
N ARG A 15 10.72 -16.48 -18.01
CA ARG A 15 9.82 -16.25 -19.17
C ARG A 15 8.85 -15.07 -19.05
N ARG A 16 8.81 -14.33 -17.94
CA ARG A 16 8.00 -13.10 -17.84
C ARG A 16 8.75 -11.92 -18.46
N LYS A 17 8.06 -11.11 -19.26
CA LYS A 17 8.60 -9.85 -19.78
C LYS A 17 8.77 -8.84 -18.64
N PHE A 18 9.96 -8.27 -18.50
CA PHE A 18 10.22 -7.16 -17.58
C PHE A 18 9.66 -5.85 -18.17
N LYS A 19 9.00 -5.05 -17.32
CA LYS A 19 8.29 -3.80 -17.68
C LYS A 19 8.84 -2.56 -16.95
N GLY A 20 10.07 -2.62 -16.45
CA GLY A 20 10.66 -1.53 -15.67
C GLY A 20 10.10 -1.48 -14.25
N LEU A 21 9.76 -0.27 -13.76
CA LEU A 21 9.23 -0.09 -12.40
C LEU A 21 7.83 -0.68 -12.20
N SER A 22 7.12 -1.04 -13.28
CA SER A 22 5.90 -1.84 -13.19
C SER A 22 6.15 -3.28 -12.73
N GLY A 23 7.41 -3.76 -12.76
CA GLY A 23 7.74 -5.15 -12.44
C GLY A 23 7.74 -6.06 -13.66
N TRP A 24 7.12 -7.23 -13.52
CA TRP A 24 7.04 -8.25 -14.57
C TRP A 24 5.59 -8.45 -14.99
N ALA A 25 5.37 -8.94 -16.22
CA ALA A 25 4.04 -9.35 -16.67
C ALA A 25 3.38 -10.28 -15.63
N GLY A 26 2.17 -9.95 -15.16
CA GLY A 26 1.43 -10.69 -14.13
C GLY A 26 2.01 -10.62 -12.71
N LYS A 27 3.05 -9.82 -12.46
CA LYS A 27 3.70 -9.63 -11.15
C LYS A 27 4.06 -8.15 -10.96
N PRO A 28 3.06 -7.28 -10.69
CA PRO A 28 3.29 -5.86 -10.52
C PRO A 28 4.04 -5.56 -9.21
N LEU A 29 4.88 -4.53 -9.23
CA LEU A 29 5.59 -4.08 -8.01
C LEU A 29 4.75 -3.17 -7.13
N HIS A 30 3.91 -2.31 -7.71
CA HIS A 30 3.19 -1.29 -6.96
C HIS A 30 2.24 -1.87 -5.90
N PRO A 31 1.29 -2.78 -6.21
CA PRO A 31 0.31 -3.22 -5.21
C PRO A 31 0.95 -3.88 -3.97
N PRO A 32 1.89 -4.83 -4.07
CA PRO A 32 2.55 -5.38 -2.88
C PRO A 32 3.35 -4.34 -2.08
N LEU A 33 3.92 -3.33 -2.74
CA LEU A 33 4.61 -2.25 -2.02
C LEU A 33 3.65 -1.37 -1.22
N THR A 34 2.39 -1.22 -1.66
CA THR A 34 1.39 -0.39 -0.96
C THR A 34 0.99 -0.96 0.41
N ASP A 35 1.09 -2.27 0.62
CA ASP A 35 0.68 -2.92 1.87
C ASP A 35 1.41 -2.33 3.09
N PHE A 36 2.69 -2.02 2.91
CA PHE A 36 3.54 -1.48 3.98
C PHE A 36 3.10 -0.06 4.42
N PRO A 37 3.09 0.98 3.56
CA PRO A 37 2.66 2.32 3.96
C PRO A 37 1.20 2.36 4.41
N VAL A 38 0.28 1.59 3.80
CA VAL A 38 -1.11 1.48 4.28
C VAL A 38 -1.13 1.02 5.73
N THR A 39 -0.43 -0.05 6.05
CA THR A 39 -0.34 -0.58 7.42
C THR A 39 0.29 0.44 8.37
N CYS A 40 1.40 1.07 7.97
CA CYS A 40 2.06 2.08 8.79
C CYS A 40 1.14 3.23 9.16
N TYR A 41 0.46 3.84 8.19
CA TYR A 41 -0.39 5.01 8.46
C TYR A 41 -1.64 4.66 9.26
N VAL A 42 -2.21 3.47 9.08
CA VAL A 42 -3.30 2.98 9.94
C VAL A 42 -2.83 2.78 11.38
N LEU A 43 -1.68 2.14 11.60
CA LEU A 43 -1.11 1.95 12.93
C LEU A 43 -0.78 3.29 13.61
N VAL A 44 -0.27 4.26 12.86
CA VAL A 44 0.04 5.60 13.38
C VAL A 44 -1.22 6.29 13.91
N GLY A 45 -2.34 6.23 13.16
CA GLY A 45 -3.63 6.73 13.63
C GLY A 45 -4.07 6.08 14.94
N LEU A 46 -3.92 4.76 15.07
CA LEU A 46 -4.24 4.03 16.30
C LEU A 46 -3.34 4.43 17.47
N PHE A 47 -2.02 4.49 17.25
CA PHE A 47 -1.06 4.86 18.29
C PHE A 47 -1.30 6.27 18.80
N ASP A 48 -1.64 7.20 17.93
CA ASP A 48 -1.92 8.58 18.31
C ASP A 48 -3.25 8.76 19.04
N ILE A 49 -4.27 7.97 18.71
CA ILE A 49 -5.51 7.92 19.50
C ILE A 49 -5.18 7.45 20.93
N ILE A 50 -4.42 6.36 21.06
CA ILE A 50 -4.06 5.79 22.38
C ILE A 50 -3.22 6.81 23.17
N SER A 51 -2.18 7.36 22.55
CA SER A 51 -1.31 8.37 23.14
C SER A 51 -2.09 9.60 23.62
N TYR A 52 -2.97 10.15 22.76
CA TYR A 52 -3.80 11.30 23.12
C TYR A 52 -4.78 10.99 24.25
N ALA A 53 -5.46 9.84 24.20
CA ALA A 53 -6.44 9.43 25.21
C ALA A 53 -5.81 9.16 26.59
N ARG A 54 -4.56 8.69 26.63
CA ARG A 54 -3.83 8.48 27.88
C ARG A 54 -3.31 9.80 28.49
N GLY A 55 -3.05 10.80 27.65
CA GLY A 55 -2.49 12.09 28.09
C GLY A 55 -1.13 11.93 28.78
N ALA A 56 -0.71 12.92 29.59
CA ALA A 56 0.60 12.90 30.26
C ALA A 56 0.73 11.87 31.42
N GLN A 57 -0.16 10.86 31.49
CA GLN A 57 -0.19 9.89 32.57
C GLN A 57 0.73 8.68 32.29
N GLY A 58 1.93 8.72 32.86
CA GLY A 58 2.92 7.63 32.76
C GLY A 58 3.60 7.58 31.38
N SER A 59 4.47 6.59 31.18
CA SER A 59 5.28 6.50 29.95
C SER A 59 4.48 6.05 28.72
N ILE A 60 3.36 5.34 28.91
CA ILE A 60 2.62 4.68 27.82
C ILE A 60 2.26 5.66 26.69
N ALA A 61 1.78 6.86 27.02
CA ALA A 61 1.40 7.83 26.00
C ALA A 61 2.60 8.29 25.17
N ARG A 62 3.72 8.55 25.86
CA ARG A 62 4.99 8.89 25.25
C ARG A 62 5.49 7.77 24.34
N ASP A 63 5.43 6.53 24.82
CA ASP A 63 5.88 5.35 24.09
C ASP A 63 5.10 5.22 22.77
N PHE A 64 3.77 5.36 22.80
CA PHE A 64 2.93 5.34 21.59
C PHE A 64 3.21 6.52 20.65
N PHE A 65 3.40 7.75 21.14
CA PHE A 65 3.76 8.90 20.30
C PHE A 65 5.11 8.67 19.59
N VAL A 66 6.11 8.19 20.32
CA VAL A 66 7.45 7.89 19.77
C VAL A 66 7.37 6.74 18.77
N SER A 67 6.68 5.65 19.08
CA SER A 67 6.44 4.55 18.14
C SER A 67 5.71 5.02 16.88
N GLY A 68 4.64 5.82 17.01
CA GLY A 68 3.93 6.44 15.90
C GLY A 68 4.86 7.28 15.03
N THR A 69 5.75 8.06 15.63
CA THR A 69 6.72 8.89 14.90
C THR A 69 7.71 8.06 14.07
N HIS A 70 8.21 6.94 14.61
CA HIS A 70 9.08 6.05 13.84
C HIS A 70 8.33 5.34 12.71
N VAL A 71 7.11 4.85 12.99
CA VAL A 71 6.30 4.12 12.00
C VAL A 71 5.87 5.02 10.85
N ILE A 72 5.47 6.28 11.11
CA ILE A 72 5.09 7.21 10.03
C ILE A 72 6.29 7.54 9.14
N ILE A 73 7.49 7.69 9.72
CA ILE A 73 8.74 7.93 8.96
C ILE A 73 9.09 6.70 8.11
N ALA A 74 9.04 5.50 8.67
CA ALA A 74 9.28 4.27 7.94
C ALA A 74 8.27 4.09 6.79
N GLY A 75 6.99 4.33 7.05
CA GLY A 75 5.93 4.34 6.05
C GLY A 75 6.21 5.34 4.94
N ALA A 76 6.61 6.58 5.27
CA ALA A 76 6.93 7.62 4.30
C ALA A 76 8.11 7.26 3.39
N ILE A 77 9.16 6.64 3.94
CA ILE A 77 10.31 6.17 3.15
C ILE A 77 9.85 5.14 2.10
N VAL A 78 9.05 4.14 2.50
CA VAL A 78 8.54 3.12 1.57
C VAL A 78 7.49 3.69 0.61
N SER A 79 6.73 4.70 1.03
CA SER A 79 5.81 5.43 0.16
C SER A 79 6.52 6.08 -1.02
N VAL A 80 7.81 6.45 -0.92
CA VAL A 80 8.57 6.96 -2.08
C VAL A 80 8.63 5.90 -3.18
N GLY A 81 9.07 4.68 -2.86
CA GLY A 81 9.12 3.58 -3.82
C GLY A 81 7.73 3.19 -4.35
N THR A 82 6.73 3.24 -3.47
CA THR A 82 5.33 2.98 -3.82
C THR A 82 4.81 4.03 -4.82
N ALA A 83 5.05 5.32 -4.57
CA ALA A 83 4.61 6.40 -5.45
C ALA A 83 5.33 6.35 -6.80
N LEU A 84 6.64 6.04 -6.82
CA LEU A 84 7.41 5.92 -8.07
C LEU A 84 6.90 4.78 -8.95
N THR A 85 6.65 3.60 -8.36
CA THR A 85 6.11 2.45 -9.09
C THR A 85 4.68 2.70 -9.57
N GLY A 86 3.82 3.31 -8.75
CA GLY A 86 2.45 3.66 -9.13
C GLY A 86 2.37 4.75 -10.21
N PHE A 87 3.25 5.75 -10.14
CA PHE A 87 3.36 6.79 -11.17
C PHE A 87 3.82 6.21 -12.51
N TRP A 88 4.79 5.29 -12.47
CA TRP A 88 5.25 4.58 -13.67
C TRP A 88 4.13 3.74 -14.31
N ASP A 89 3.35 3.05 -13.48
CA ASP A 89 2.18 2.29 -13.92
C ASP A 89 1.11 3.19 -14.54
N TRP A 90 0.83 4.34 -13.94
CA TRP A 90 -0.06 5.34 -14.50
C TRP A 90 0.42 5.86 -15.87
N LEU A 91 1.73 6.11 -16.00
CA LEU A 91 2.32 6.62 -17.23
C LEU A 91 2.30 5.60 -18.37
N THR A 92 2.52 4.32 -18.07
CA THR A 92 2.78 3.27 -19.08
C THR A 92 1.60 2.32 -19.31
N SER A 93 0.70 2.18 -18.34
CA SER A 93 -0.36 1.16 -18.36
C SER A 93 -1.78 1.72 -18.26
N ALA A 94 -1.99 3.05 -18.17
CA ALA A 94 -3.32 3.66 -18.14
C ALA A 94 -3.66 4.40 -19.46
N PRO A 95 -4.37 3.75 -20.40
CA PRO A 95 -4.82 4.42 -21.63
C PRO A 95 -5.71 5.61 -21.31
N LYS A 96 -5.35 6.79 -21.83
CA LYS A 96 -6.07 8.05 -21.58
C LYS A 96 -7.56 7.94 -21.93
N HIS A 97 -8.39 8.71 -21.22
CA HIS A 97 -9.84 8.82 -21.41
C HIS A 97 -10.67 7.55 -21.12
N THR A 98 -10.04 6.46 -20.66
CA THR A 98 -10.74 5.26 -20.17
C THR A 98 -11.26 5.46 -18.73
N GLN A 99 -12.18 4.59 -18.29
CA GLN A 99 -12.62 4.55 -16.89
C GLN A 99 -11.45 4.24 -15.94
N ALA A 100 -10.62 3.25 -16.28
CA ALA A 100 -9.43 2.89 -15.51
C ALA A 100 -8.50 4.10 -15.31
N TRP A 101 -8.27 4.90 -16.37
CA TRP A 101 -7.46 6.12 -16.27
C TRP A 101 -8.07 7.17 -15.33
N ARG A 102 -9.39 7.39 -15.37
CA ARG A 102 -10.07 8.31 -14.44
C ARG A 102 -10.00 7.80 -12.99
N THR A 103 -10.18 6.51 -12.76
CA THR A 103 -10.03 5.90 -11.43
C THR A 103 -8.59 6.00 -10.92
N ALA A 104 -7.60 5.76 -11.78
CA ALA A 104 -6.19 5.90 -11.44
C ALA A 104 -5.83 7.35 -11.08
N ASN A 105 -6.35 8.34 -11.81
CA ASN A 105 -6.19 9.76 -11.47
C ASN A 105 -6.79 10.06 -10.08
N TRP A 106 -8.02 9.59 -9.82
CA TRP A 106 -8.67 9.81 -8.53
C TRP A 106 -7.89 9.18 -7.38
N HIS A 107 -7.48 7.92 -7.54
CA HIS A 107 -6.63 7.24 -6.57
C HIS A 107 -5.32 8.02 -6.31
N MET A 108 -4.63 8.45 -7.38
CA MET A 108 -3.41 9.25 -7.27
C MET A 108 -3.65 10.57 -6.54
N THR A 109 -4.75 11.28 -6.84
CA THR A 109 -5.12 12.51 -6.13
C THR A 109 -5.27 12.26 -4.62
N VAL A 110 -6.02 11.22 -4.23
CA VAL A 110 -6.19 10.86 -2.81
C VAL A 110 -4.84 10.53 -2.16
N MET A 111 -3.97 9.75 -2.82
CA MET A 111 -2.66 9.39 -2.28
C MET A 111 -1.69 10.56 -2.17
N LEU A 112 -1.75 11.54 -3.08
CA LEU A 112 -0.98 12.77 -2.97
C LEU A 112 -1.47 13.64 -1.81
N THR A 113 -2.79 13.68 -1.55
CA THR A 113 -3.34 14.32 -0.36
C THR A 113 -2.86 13.63 0.92
N VAL A 114 -2.91 12.30 1.00
CA VAL A 114 -2.34 11.53 2.13
C VAL A 114 -0.86 11.84 2.33
N THR A 115 -0.09 11.87 1.25
CA THR A 115 1.35 12.19 1.29
C THR A 115 1.60 13.57 1.88
N ALA A 116 0.82 14.59 1.47
CA ALA A 116 0.94 15.93 2.03
C ALA A 116 0.63 15.97 3.54
N ILE A 117 -0.44 15.27 3.97
CA ILE A 117 -0.80 15.15 5.39
C ILE A 117 0.34 14.49 6.17
N VAL A 118 0.86 13.37 5.68
CA VAL A 118 1.96 12.62 6.31
C VAL A 118 3.22 13.47 6.46
N VAL A 119 3.60 14.24 5.43
CA VAL A 119 4.76 15.14 5.51
C VAL A 119 4.56 16.22 6.58
N VAL A 120 3.38 16.85 6.62
CA VAL A 120 3.05 17.85 7.64
C VAL A 120 3.08 17.21 9.04
N ASP A 121 2.49 16.03 9.19
CA ASP A 121 2.46 15.28 10.44
C ASP A 121 3.88 14.97 10.95
N ILE A 122 4.76 14.44 10.09
CA ILE A 122 6.18 14.21 10.41
C ILE A 122 6.85 15.49 10.90
N ILE A 123 6.67 16.62 10.20
CA ILE A 123 7.27 17.90 10.60
C ILE A 123 6.77 18.33 11.98
N VAL A 124 5.46 18.21 12.24
CA VAL A 124 4.86 18.57 13.53
C VAL A 124 5.41 17.67 14.64
N ARG A 125 5.49 16.35 14.42
CA ARG A 125 6.04 15.39 15.40
C ARG A 125 7.50 15.67 15.74
N LEU A 126 8.33 15.94 14.75
CA LEU A 126 9.76 16.22 14.96
C LEU A 126 9.97 17.53 15.73
N ARG A 127 9.12 18.54 15.53
CA ARG A 127 9.13 19.77 16.35
C ARG A 127 8.61 19.54 17.76
N ALA A 128 7.66 18.63 17.90
CA ALA A 128 7.07 18.23 19.17
C ALA A 128 7.80 17.05 19.82
N TRP A 129 9.06 16.78 19.43
CA TRP A 129 9.74 15.54 19.79
C TRP A 129 9.82 15.34 21.29
N ASP A 130 9.94 16.36 22.12
CA ASP A 130 10.03 16.21 23.59
C ASP A 130 8.67 16.17 24.30
N SER A 131 7.56 16.15 23.55
CA SER A 131 6.20 16.14 24.12
C SER A 131 5.90 14.83 24.85
N ALA A 132 5.23 14.92 26.00
CA ALA A 132 4.87 13.74 26.79
C ALA A 132 3.84 12.81 26.12
N HIS A 133 3.07 13.32 25.16
CA HIS A 133 2.07 12.57 24.39
C HIS A 133 1.76 13.28 23.07
N THR A 134 0.96 12.65 22.24
CA THR A 134 0.47 13.21 20.98
C THR A 134 -0.48 14.38 21.29
N GLY A 135 -0.29 15.54 20.63
CA GLY A 135 -1.22 16.66 20.72
C GLY A 135 -2.42 16.50 19.78
N LEU A 136 -3.55 17.16 20.08
CA LEU A 136 -4.81 17.00 19.33
C LEU A 136 -4.64 17.22 17.82
N GLY A 137 -3.87 18.23 17.41
CA GLY A 137 -3.62 18.51 15.99
C GLY A 137 -2.92 17.36 15.27
N THR A 138 -1.90 16.77 15.88
CA THR A 138 -1.19 15.60 15.35
C THR A 138 -2.12 14.37 15.31
N THR A 139 -2.93 14.15 16.35
CA THR A 139 -3.92 13.06 16.35
C THR A 139 -4.90 13.21 15.18
N ILE A 140 -5.39 14.42 14.90
CA ILE A 140 -6.29 14.67 13.76
C ILE A 140 -5.60 14.35 12.44
N LEU A 141 -4.36 14.83 12.24
CA LEU A 141 -3.59 14.55 11.02
C LEU A 141 -3.41 13.04 10.80
N SER A 142 -3.03 12.32 11.85
CA SER A 142 -2.80 10.88 11.78
C SER A 142 -4.07 10.06 11.54
N VAL A 143 -5.19 10.43 12.18
CA VAL A 143 -6.49 9.80 11.92
C VAL A 143 -6.97 10.10 10.50
N LEU A 144 -6.79 11.32 10.00
CA LEU A 144 -7.13 11.65 8.61
C LEU A 144 -6.25 10.89 7.61
N ALA A 145 -4.95 10.77 7.87
CA ALA A 145 -4.05 9.96 7.04
C ALA A 145 -4.49 8.49 7.02
N ALA A 146 -4.79 7.90 8.19
CA ALA A 146 -5.29 6.53 8.32
C ALA A 146 -6.62 6.31 7.57
N ALA A 147 -7.56 7.24 7.69
CA ALA A 147 -8.85 7.14 7.03
C ALA A 147 -8.72 7.28 5.50
N LEU A 148 -7.98 8.29 5.03
CA LEU A 148 -7.81 8.56 3.61
C LEU A 148 -6.95 7.49 2.92
N VAL A 149 -5.93 6.94 3.57
CA VAL A 149 -5.15 5.84 3.00
C VAL A 149 -6.02 4.59 2.85
N SER A 150 -6.86 4.28 3.85
CA SER A 150 -7.78 3.15 3.80
C SER A 150 -8.82 3.33 2.70
N PHE A 151 -9.37 4.53 2.57
CA PHE A 151 -10.28 4.89 1.48
C PHE A 151 -9.60 4.78 0.11
N GLY A 152 -8.41 5.36 -0.06
CA GLY A 152 -7.69 5.28 -1.32
C GLY A 152 -7.25 3.87 -1.70
N ALA A 153 -6.97 3.01 -0.71
CA ALA A 153 -6.68 1.59 -0.93
C ALA A 153 -7.85 0.85 -1.58
N THR A 154 -9.11 1.25 -1.35
CA THR A 154 -10.27 0.65 -2.04
C THR A 154 -10.22 0.87 -3.55
N TYR A 155 -9.85 2.07 -4.01
CA TYR A 155 -9.68 2.35 -5.43
C TYR A 155 -8.47 1.64 -6.02
N GLY A 156 -7.37 1.51 -5.26
CA GLY A 156 -6.24 0.68 -5.64
C GLY A 156 -6.65 -0.79 -5.83
N GLY A 157 -7.49 -1.29 -4.92
CA GLY A 157 -8.13 -2.60 -5.00
C GLY A 157 -8.96 -2.76 -6.28
N SER A 158 -9.84 -1.83 -6.60
CA SER A 158 -10.62 -1.89 -7.85
C SER A 158 -9.75 -1.85 -9.10
N LEU A 159 -8.67 -1.05 -9.12
CA LEU A 159 -7.72 -1.08 -10.24
C LEU A 159 -7.14 -2.49 -10.44
N VAL A 160 -6.71 -3.15 -9.37
CA VAL A 160 -6.09 -4.48 -9.46
C VAL A 160 -7.12 -5.59 -9.71
N TYR A 161 -8.14 -5.69 -8.86
CA TYR A 161 -9.05 -6.83 -8.81
C TYR A 161 -10.23 -6.71 -9.78
N ASP A 162 -10.75 -5.51 -10.04
CA ASP A 162 -11.88 -5.32 -10.94
C ASP A 162 -11.42 -5.05 -12.38
N TYR A 163 -10.35 -4.26 -12.55
CA TYR A 163 -9.88 -3.85 -13.88
C TYR A 163 -8.67 -4.64 -14.39
N GLY A 164 -8.07 -5.51 -13.59
CA GLY A 164 -6.90 -6.28 -13.99
C GLY A 164 -5.66 -5.42 -14.25
N PHE A 165 -5.53 -4.27 -13.59
CA PHE A 165 -4.49 -3.30 -13.88
C PHE A 165 -3.10 -3.88 -13.57
N ASN A 166 -2.29 -4.10 -14.62
CA ASN A 166 -0.98 -4.75 -14.59
C ASN A 166 -0.95 -6.21 -14.06
N VAL A 167 -2.11 -6.85 -13.91
CA VAL A 167 -2.24 -8.27 -13.58
C VAL A 167 -2.85 -9.05 -14.75
N GLU A 168 -2.75 -10.38 -14.70
CA GLU A 168 -3.33 -11.26 -15.71
C GLU A 168 -4.69 -11.75 -15.19
N ASN A 169 -5.77 -11.41 -15.90
CA ASN A 169 -7.10 -11.89 -15.57
C ASN A 169 -7.22 -13.36 -15.97
N SER A 170 -7.32 -14.23 -14.96
CA SER A 170 -7.57 -15.66 -15.13
C SER A 170 -9.07 -15.86 -15.40
N GLY A 171 -9.47 -15.93 -16.66
CA GLY A 171 -10.78 -16.49 -17.04
C GLY A 171 -10.79 -17.99 -16.78
N ASP A 172 -10.81 -18.80 -17.84
CA ASP A 172 -10.67 -20.26 -17.77
C ASP A 172 -9.20 -20.69 -17.67
N HIS A 173 -8.54 -20.35 -16.55
CA HIS A 173 -7.13 -20.70 -16.37
C HIS A 173 -7.00 -22.19 -16.01
N PRO A 174 -6.07 -22.96 -16.63
CA PRO A 174 -5.92 -24.40 -16.41
C PRO A 174 -5.50 -24.81 -14.98
N VAL A 175 -5.28 -23.85 -14.07
CA VAL A 175 -5.05 -24.11 -12.65
C VAL A 175 -6.35 -24.48 -11.92
N TRP A 176 -7.50 -24.14 -12.51
CA TRP A 176 -8.82 -24.47 -11.97
C TRP A 176 -9.35 -25.81 -12.51
N HIS A 177 -8.63 -26.43 -13.45
CA HIS A 177 -9.00 -27.73 -14.02
C HIS A 177 -8.42 -28.86 -13.16
N GLU A 178 -9.14 -29.97 -13.04
CA GLU A 178 -8.67 -31.14 -12.31
C GLU A 178 -7.40 -31.71 -12.98
N SER A 179 -6.27 -31.64 -12.28
CA SER A 179 -4.96 -32.04 -12.80
C SER A 179 -4.00 -32.37 -11.65
N GLU A 180 -3.20 -33.42 -11.83
CA GLU A 180 -2.08 -33.75 -10.92
C GLU A 180 -0.77 -33.04 -11.31
N LYS A 181 -0.79 -32.28 -12.41
CA LYS A 181 0.34 -31.49 -12.91
C LYS A 181 0.21 -30.03 -12.50
N ASP A 182 1.28 -29.49 -11.94
CA ASP A 182 1.37 -28.07 -11.64
C ASP A 182 1.54 -27.26 -12.94
N VAL A 183 0.76 -26.21 -13.10
CA VAL A 183 0.85 -25.30 -14.26
C VAL A 183 1.88 -24.20 -13.99
N PHE A 184 2.86 -24.02 -14.88
CA PHE A 184 3.82 -22.92 -14.84
C PHE A 184 3.49 -21.77 -15.80
N PRO A 185 4.01 -20.55 -15.55
CA PRO A 185 3.83 -19.42 -16.46
C PRO A 185 4.35 -19.73 -17.88
N GLY A 186 3.51 -19.50 -18.90
CA GLY A 186 3.86 -19.73 -20.31
C GLY A 186 3.77 -21.19 -20.77
N GLU A 187 3.09 -22.06 -20.01
CA GLU A 187 2.70 -23.42 -20.42
C GLU A 187 1.25 -23.50 -20.90
N HIS A 188 0.61 -22.35 -21.08
CA HIS A 188 -0.76 -22.14 -21.53
C HIS A 188 -0.80 -20.96 -22.50
#